data_AF-A0A229GUF8-F1
#
_entry.id   AF-A0A229GUF8-F1
#
_cell.length_a   1.000
_cell.length_b   1.000
_cell.length_c   1.000
_cell.angle_alpha   90.00
_cell.angle_beta   90.00
_cell.angle_gamma   90.00
#
_symmetry.space_group_name_H-M   'P 1'
#
loop_
_entity.id
_entity.type
_entity.pdbx_description
1 polymer ?
#
loop_
_entity_poly.entity_id
_entity_poly.type
_entity_poly.pdbx_seq_one_letter_code
_entity_poly.pdbx_strand_id
1 'polypeptide(L)'
;VGTPITAPAVADGLGVAHRTIGLGEYRSRLLDAPGLLPFQPPMLSSIATSVRHGFLGNTGTDLQDLLDRPARDPLAVAVAAAAATRPGAS
;
A
#
# COMPACT_ATOMS: atom_id res chain seq x y z
N VAL A 1 4.46 -12.40 9.91
CA VAL A 1 4.17 -11.42 8.82
C VAL A 1 4.44 -12.05 7.46
N GLY A 2 3.51 -12.00 6.51
CA GLY A 2 3.68 -12.64 5.19
C GLY A 2 4.76 -12.01 4.30
N THR A 3 4.96 -12.54 3.10
CA THR A 3 5.92 -12.01 2.12
C THR A 3 5.63 -10.53 1.79
N PRO A 4 6.63 -9.62 1.83
CA PRO A 4 6.42 -8.22 1.47
C PRO A 4 6.07 -8.08 -0.02
N ILE A 5 5.31 -7.03 -0.34
CA ILE A 5 4.91 -6.69 -1.70
C ILE A 5 5.36 -5.27 -2.04
N THR A 6 5.39 -4.95 -3.33
CA THR A 6 5.85 -3.64 -3.82
C THR A 6 4.75 -2.91 -4.59
N ALA A 7 4.81 -1.58 -4.60
CA ALA A 7 3.88 -0.76 -5.38
C ALA A 7 3.94 -1.05 -6.90
N PRO A 8 5.12 -1.30 -7.52
CA PRO A 8 5.18 -1.78 -8.90
C PRO A 8 4.44 -3.12 -9.11
N ALA A 9 4.63 -4.12 -8.25
CA ALA A 9 3.97 -5.41 -8.40
C ALA A 9 2.43 -5.31 -8.30
N VAL A 10 1.93 -4.43 -7.41
CA VAL A 10 0.49 -4.16 -7.33
C VAL A 10 -0.01 -3.44 -8.59
N ALA A 11 0.75 -2.49 -9.13
CA ALA A 11 0.39 -1.79 -10.36
C ALA A 11 0.36 -2.73 -11.58
N ASP A 12 1.31 -3.65 -11.67
CA ASP A 12 1.36 -4.69 -12.69
C ASP A 12 0.12 -5.60 -12.59
N GLY A 13 -0.24 -6.04 -11.39
CA GLY A 13 -1.46 -6.82 -11.15
C GLY A 13 -2.77 -6.08 -11.47
N LEU A 14 -2.75 -4.74 -11.47
CA LEU A 14 -3.87 -3.89 -11.87
C LEU A 14 -3.86 -3.50 -13.35
N GLY A 15 -2.78 -3.82 -14.09
CA GLY A 15 -2.60 -3.40 -15.48
C GLY A 15 -2.45 -1.88 -15.65
N VAL A 16 -1.87 -1.19 -14.66
CA VAL A 16 -1.67 0.27 -14.70
C VAL A 16 -0.20 0.63 -14.56
N ALA A 17 0.21 1.76 -15.16
CA ALA A 17 1.58 2.24 -15.05
C ALA A 17 1.89 2.74 -13.62
N HIS A 18 2.93 2.20 -12.99
CA HIS A 18 3.46 2.72 -11.74
C HIS A 18 4.27 4.01 -11.98
N ARG A 19 4.04 5.05 -11.15
CA ARG A 19 4.81 6.29 -11.16
C ARG A 19 5.39 6.58 -9.78
N THR A 20 6.71 6.55 -9.67
CA THR A 20 7.40 6.95 -8.44
C THR A 20 7.49 8.48 -8.39
N ILE A 21 7.01 9.08 -7.30
CA ILE A 21 7.10 10.52 -7.04
C ILE A 21 7.91 10.82 -5.78
N GLY A 22 8.43 12.03 -5.64
CA GLY A 22 9.13 12.48 -4.43
C GLY A 22 8.20 12.54 -3.20
N LEU A 23 8.75 12.51 -1.98
CA LEU A 23 7.95 12.65 -0.76
C LEU A 23 7.27 14.03 -0.65
N GLY A 24 7.94 15.09 -1.10
CA GLY A 24 7.35 16.44 -1.14
C GLY A 24 6.15 16.54 -2.08
N GLU A 25 6.29 15.97 -3.29
CA GLU A 25 5.19 15.88 -4.26
C GLU A 25 4.05 15.02 -3.74
N TYR A 26 4.35 13.85 -3.14
CA TYR A 26 3.36 12.99 -2.52
C TYR A 26 2.57 13.72 -1.42
N ARG A 27 3.27 14.46 -0.54
CA ARG A 27 2.63 15.27 0.51
C ARG A 27 1.74 16.36 -0.09
N SER A 28 2.17 17.08 -1.12
CA SER A 28 1.35 18.10 -1.79
C SER A 28 0.05 17.48 -2.31
N ARG A 29 0.15 16.37 -3.05
CA ARG A 29 -1.02 15.67 -3.59
C ARG A 29 -1.99 15.18 -2.51
N LEU A 30 -1.48 14.77 -1.35
CA LEU A 30 -2.33 14.40 -0.20
C LEU A 30 -3.05 15.61 0.39
N LEU A 31 -2.41 16.78 0.46
CA LEU A 31 -3.06 18.00 0.95
C LEU A 31 -4.17 18.48 0.01
N ASP A 32 -4.00 18.24 -1.29
CA ASP A 32 -4.98 18.59 -2.33
C ASP A 32 -6.07 17.50 -2.52
N ALA A 33 -5.93 16.33 -1.89
CA ALA A 33 -6.85 15.22 -2.06
C ALA A 33 -8.19 15.48 -1.33
N PRO A 34 -9.33 15.38 -2.03
CA PRO A 34 -10.63 15.58 -1.40
C PRO A 34 -10.95 14.43 -0.44
N GLY A 35 -11.74 14.74 0.60
CA GLY A 35 -12.28 13.75 1.53
C GLY A 35 -11.33 13.28 2.63
N LEU A 36 -10.12 13.83 2.72
CA LEU A 36 -9.21 13.54 3.83
C LEU A 36 -9.51 14.40 5.06
N LEU A 37 -9.45 13.78 6.24
CA LEU A 37 -9.49 14.46 7.53
C LEU A 37 -8.15 15.18 7.79
N PRO A 38 -8.11 16.26 8.59
CA PRO A 38 -6.89 17.08 8.77
C PRO A 38 -5.64 16.32 9.22
N PHE A 39 -5.80 15.19 9.93
CA PHE A 39 -4.68 14.37 10.41
C PHE A 39 -4.21 13.32 9.40
N GLN A 40 -4.99 13.03 8.36
CA GLN A 40 -4.68 11.95 7.42
C GLN A 40 -3.50 12.27 6.49
N PRO A 41 -3.35 13.48 5.91
CA PRO A 41 -2.17 13.79 5.09
C PRO A 41 -0.82 13.58 5.80
N PRO A 42 -0.59 14.07 7.04
CA PRO A 42 0.66 13.80 7.75
C PRO A 42 0.80 12.32 8.15
N MET A 43 -0.29 11.63 8.50
CA MET A 43 -0.26 10.20 8.78
C MET A 43 0.18 9.37 7.56
N LEU A 44 -0.45 9.58 6.40
CA LEU A 44 -0.14 8.87 5.16
C LEU A 44 1.29 9.16 4.68
N SER A 45 1.74 10.42 4.83
CA SER A 45 3.12 10.81 4.55
C SER A 45 4.14 10.06 5.44
N SER A 46 3.81 9.86 6.72
CA SER A 46 4.63 9.08 7.66
C SER A 46 4.71 7.61 7.24
N ILE A 47 3.57 6.98 6.92
CA ILE A 47 3.53 5.59 6.43
C ILE A 47 4.37 5.42 5.15
N ALA A 48 4.20 6.32 4.18
CA ALA A 48 4.97 6.29 2.94
C ALA A 48 6.48 6.43 3.17
N THR A 49 6.87 7.22 4.17
CA THR A 49 8.28 7.36 4.56
C THR A 49 8.81 6.05 5.15
N SER A 50 8.07 5.41 6.06
CA SER A 50 8.46 4.12 6.66
C SER A 50 8.60 3.02 5.59
N VAL A 51 7.68 2.94 4.63
CA VAL A 51 7.76 2.01 3.51
C VAL A 51 9.03 2.22 2.69
N ARG A 52 9.33 3.47 2.29
CA ARG A 52 10.50 3.79 1.46
C ARG A 52 11.85 3.47 2.13
N HIS A 53 11.89 3.50 3.46
CA HIS A 53 13.09 3.15 4.22
C HIS A 53 13.13 1.67 4.63
N GLY A 54 12.23 0.83 4.11
CA GLY A 54 12.25 -0.61 4.33
C GLY A 54 11.76 -1.07 5.70
N PHE A 55 11.15 -0.18 6.51
CA PHE A 55 10.70 -0.51 7.86
C PHE A 55 9.57 -1.56 7.88
N LEU A 56 8.87 -1.75 6.75
CA LEU A 56 7.80 -2.74 6.59
C LEU A 56 8.24 -4.00 5.82
N GLY A 57 9.54 -4.28 5.73
CA GLY A 57 10.09 -5.42 5.00
C GLY A 57 10.21 -6.73 5.79
N ASN A 58 9.86 -6.74 7.09
CA ASN A 58 10.04 -7.92 7.94
C ASN A 58 9.04 -9.04 7.61
N THR A 59 9.49 -10.29 7.78
CA THR A 59 8.70 -11.52 7.60
C THR A 59 8.59 -12.32 8.89
N GLY A 60 7.61 -13.22 8.99
CA GLY A 60 7.46 -14.17 10.10
C GLY A 60 6.28 -15.12 9.93
N THR A 61 6.25 -16.22 10.68
CA THR A 61 5.23 -17.27 10.57
C THR A 61 4.10 -17.15 11.57
N ASP A 62 4.17 -16.23 12.54
CA ASP A 62 3.26 -16.15 13.69
C ASP A 62 1.76 -16.27 13.35
N LEU A 63 1.31 -15.64 12.26
CA LEU A 63 -0.09 -15.71 11.83
C LEU A 63 -0.47 -17.05 11.22
N GLN A 64 0.46 -17.73 10.56
CA GLN A 64 0.25 -19.07 10.01
C GLN A 64 0.18 -20.08 11.15
N ASP A 65 1.11 -19.94 12.10
CA ASP A 65 1.20 -20.78 13.30
C ASP A 65 -0.03 -20.62 14.19
N LEU A 66 -0.51 -19.37 14.39
CA LEU A 66 -1.70 -19.08 15.20
C LEU A 66 -3.00 -19.57 14.56
N LEU A 67 -3.12 -19.50 13.24
CA LEU A 67 -4.35 -19.82 12.52
C LEU A 67 -4.37 -21.25 11.97
N ASP A 68 -3.31 -22.02 12.17
CA ASP A 68 -3.09 -23.38 11.66
C ASP A 68 -3.46 -23.52 10.18
N ARG A 69 -3.03 -22.53 9.38
CA ARG A 69 -3.30 -22.51 7.94
C ARG A 69 -2.27 -21.68 7.17
N PRO A 70 -2.06 -21.97 5.87
CA PRO A 70 -1.19 -21.17 5.03
C PRO A 70 -1.62 -19.70 4.98
N ALA A 71 -0.62 -18.81 4.89
CA ALA A 71 -0.89 -17.40 4.62
C ALA A 71 -1.55 -17.25 3.24
N ARG A 72 -2.51 -16.32 3.14
CA ARG A 72 -3.03 -15.90 1.83
C ARG A 72 -1.94 -15.17 1.06
N ASP A 73 -2.00 -15.24 -0.26
CA ASP A 73 -1.11 -14.46 -1.14
C ASP A 73 -1.32 -12.95 -0.88
N PRO A 74 -0.32 -12.26 -0.30
CA PRO A 74 -0.44 -10.85 0.02
C PRO A 74 -0.57 -9.97 -1.24
N LEU A 75 0.00 -10.38 -2.37
CA LEU A 75 -0.08 -9.61 -3.61
C LEU A 75 -1.51 -9.66 -4.18
N ALA A 76 -2.10 -10.85 -4.28
CA ALA A 76 -3.48 -11.01 -4.70
C ALA A 76 -4.46 -10.20 -3.83
N VAL A 77 -4.26 -10.21 -2.51
CA VAL A 77 -5.09 -9.43 -1.57
C VAL A 77 -4.94 -7.93 -1.82
N ALA A 78 -3.71 -7.44 -2.01
CA ALA A 78 -3.46 -6.02 -2.25
C ALA A 78 -4.02 -5.53 -3.59
N VAL A 79 -3.89 -6.33 -4.66
CA VAL A 79 -4.48 -6.05 -5.97
C VAL A 79 -6.01 -5.97 -5.86
N ALA A 80 -6.64 -6.95 -5.19
CA ALA A 80 -8.09 -6.94 -4.99
C ALA A 80 -8.58 -5.72 -4.19
N ALA A 81 -7.87 -5.37 -3.11
CA ALA A 81 -8.20 -4.20 -2.31
C ALA A 81 -8.07 -2.90 -3.11
N ALA A 82 -6.97 -2.72 -3.85
CA ALA A 82 -6.74 -1.53 -4.66
C ALA A 82 -7.75 -1.41 -5.81
N ALA A 83 -8.15 -2.53 -6.42
CA ALA A 83 -9.19 -2.57 -7.44
C ALA A 83 -10.55 -2.10 -6.90
N ALA A 84 -10.92 -2.51 -5.68
CA ALA A 84 -12.18 -2.13 -5.05
C ALA A 84 -12.28 -0.64 -4.72
N THR A 85 -11.15 0.05 -4.53
CA THR A 85 -11.09 1.49 -4.22
C THR A 85 -10.86 2.36 -5.44
N ARG A 86 -10.79 1.80 -6.66
CA ARG A 86 -10.63 2.60 -7.87
C ARG A 86 -11.81 3.57 -8.01
N PRO A 87 -11.56 4.86 -8.26
CA PRO A 87 -12.62 5.76 -8.72
C PRO A 87 -13.29 5.12 -9.94
N GLY A 88 -14.62 5.05 -9.93
CA GLY A 88 -15.38 4.60 -11.10
C GLY A 88 -14.99 5.42 -12.33
N ALA A 89 -14.98 4.80 -13.51
CA ALA A 89 -14.83 5.56 -14.75
C ALA A 89 -15.95 6.59 -14.79
N SER A 90 -15.59 7.87 -14.64
CA SER A 90 -16.49 8.99 -14.87
C SER A 90 -16.58 9.28 -16.36
#